data_AF-A0A5A7NUS1-F1
#
_entry.id   AF-A0A5A7NUS1-F1
#
_cell.length_a   1.000
_cell.length_b   1.000
_cell.length_c   1.000
_cell.angle_alpha   90.00
_cell.angle_beta   90.00
_cell.angle_gamma   90.00
#
_symmetry.space_group_name_H-M   'P 1'
#
loop_
_entity.id
_entity.type
_entity.pdbx_description
1 polymer ?
#
loop_
_entity_poly.entity_id
_entity_poly.type
_entity_poly.pdbx_seq_one_letter_code
_entity_poly.pdbx_strand_id
1 'polypeptide(L)'
;MRPKIYLFGDSITEESFSDGGWGASLADHFARTADIVLRGYSGYNTRWALKIIERVFPSTEIEKEAAAITIFFGANDACLPDRSSKFQHVPLEEYKQNLQALIAYFKV
;
A
#
# COMPACT_ATOMS: atom_id res chain seq x y z
N MET A 1 3.57 14.23 -18.73
CA MET A 1 3.89 13.65 -17.41
C MET A 1 3.92 12.13 -17.58
N ARG A 2 4.80 11.39 -16.89
CA ARG A 2 4.81 9.92 -16.98
C ARG A 2 3.67 9.33 -16.14
N PRO A 3 3.09 8.19 -16.52
CA PRO A 3 2.18 7.46 -15.64
C PRO A 3 2.89 7.07 -14.34
N LYS A 4 2.14 7.03 -13.24
CA LYS A 4 2.64 6.64 -11.92
C LYS A 4 2.11 5.26 -11.53
N ILE A 5 2.99 4.43 -10.98
CA ILE A 5 2.63 3.17 -10.33
C ILE A 5 2.90 3.35 -8.84
N TYR A 6 1.84 3.31 -8.03
CA TYR A 6 1.96 3.50 -6.58
C TYR A 6 2.10 2.18 -5.86
N LEU A 7 3.10 2.10 -4.97
CA LEU A 7 3.33 0.95 -4.10
C LEU A 7 2.77 1.26 -2.71
N PHE A 8 1.53 0.88 -2.43
CA PHE A 8 0.87 1.13 -1.14
C PHE A 8 0.85 -0.13 -0.28
N GLY A 9 1.43 -0.06 0.91
CA GLY A 9 1.58 -1.23 1.78
C GLY A 9 2.26 -0.95 3.11
N ASP A 10 2.66 -2.01 3.80
CA ASP A 10 3.32 -1.96 5.11
C ASP A 10 4.86 -1.86 5.01
N SER A 11 5.59 -2.36 6.03
CA SER A 11 7.06 -2.33 6.09
C SER A 11 7.72 -3.04 4.92
N ILE A 12 7.11 -4.11 4.39
CA ILE A 12 7.62 -4.85 3.23
C ILE A 12 7.62 -3.95 1.98
N THR A 13 6.64 -3.05 1.91
CA THR A 13 6.57 -2.03 0.85
C THR A 13 7.53 -0.87 1.16
N GLU A 14 7.60 -0.41 2.41
CA GLU A 14 8.51 0.69 2.83
C GLU A 14 9.98 0.37 2.49
N GLU A 15 10.40 -0.85 2.77
CA GLU A 15 11.77 -1.31 2.53
C GLU A 15 12.02 -1.74 1.07
N SER A 16 11.01 -1.67 0.19
CA SER A 16 11.09 -2.17 -1.19
C SER A 16 12.12 -1.46 -2.08
N PHE A 17 12.60 -0.28 -1.67
CA PHE A 17 13.64 0.48 -2.35
C PHE A 17 15.05 0.27 -1.77
N SER A 18 15.19 -0.60 -0.77
CA SER A 18 16.50 -1.05 -0.29
C SER A 18 17.28 -1.74 -1.40
N ASP A 19 18.59 -1.92 -1.21
CA ASP A 19 19.43 -2.63 -2.18
C ASP A 19 18.90 -4.05 -2.46
N GLY A 20 18.71 -4.37 -3.74
CA GLY A 20 18.06 -5.62 -4.19
C GLY A 20 16.54 -5.69 -3.97
N GLY A 21 15.90 -4.61 -3.52
CA GLY A 21 14.47 -4.54 -3.27
C GLY A 21 13.60 -4.56 -4.53
N TRP A 22 12.37 -5.07 -4.40
CA TRP A 22 11.46 -5.23 -5.53
C TRP A 22 10.94 -3.89 -6.09
N GLY A 23 10.79 -2.87 -5.24
CA GLY A 23 10.40 -1.52 -5.64
C GLY A 23 11.50 -0.83 -6.45
N ALA A 24 12.76 -0.98 -6.03
CA ALA A 24 13.92 -0.53 -6.80
C ALA A 24 14.01 -1.25 -8.16
N SER A 25 13.78 -2.57 -8.17
CA SER A 25 13.76 -3.36 -9.41
C SER A 25 12.66 -2.92 -10.38
N LEU A 26 11.47 -2.57 -9.87
CA LEU A 26 10.40 -1.99 -10.70
C LEU A 26 10.80 -0.61 -11.24
N ALA A 27 11.45 0.22 -10.43
CA ALA A 27 11.89 1.55 -10.86
C ALA A 27 12.94 1.49 -11.97
N ASP A 28 13.86 0.54 -11.89
CA ASP A 28 14.83 0.25 -12.95
C ASP A 28 14.14 -0.29 -14.22
N HIS A 29 13.25 -1.28 -14.06
CA HIS A 29 12.53 -1.88 -15.19
C HIS A 29 11.68 -0.87 -15.96
N PHE A 30 10.97 0.00 -15.25
CA PHE A 30 10.13 1.05 -15.85
C PHE A 30 10.87 2.38 -16.03
N ALA A 31 12.21 2.36 -15.98
CA ALA A 31 13.01 3.56 -16.17
C ALA A 31 12.60 4.28 -17.46
N ARG A 32 12.31 5.58 -17.32
CA ARG A 32 11.88 6.48 -18.40
C ARG A 32 10.46 6.23 -18.96
N THR A 33 9.74 5.18 -18.53
CA THR A 33 8.39 4.86 -19.01
C THR A 33 7.30 5.10 -17.97
N ALA A 34 7.56 4.83 -16.68
CA ALA A 34 6.66 5.13 -15.57
C ALA A 34 7.45 5.56 -14.33
N ASP A 35 6.82 6.37 -13.48
CA ASP A 35 7.38 6.73 -12.18
C ASP A 35 6.84 5.74 -11.12
N ILE A 36 7.74 5.09 -10.38
CA ILE A 36 7.36 4.21 -9.26
C ILE A 36 7.33 5.05 -7.99
N VAL A 37 6.17 5.10 -7.34
CA VAL A 37 5.94 5.97 -6.19
C VAL A 37 5.72 5.15 -4.93
N LEU A 38 6.66 5.27 -3.99
CA LEU A 38 6.60 4.59 -2.70
C LEU A 38 5.52 5.21 -1.79
N ARG A 39 4.66 4.34 -1.23
CA ARG A 39 3.67 4.60 -0.18
C ARG A 39 3.67 3.45 0.84
N GLY A 40 4.86 3.04 1.28
CA GLY A 40 5.02 2.07 2.37
C GLY A 40 4.91 2.73 3.74
N TYR A 41 4.26 2.06 4.68
CA TYR A 41 4.05 2.52 6.05
C TYR A 41 4.33 1.40 7.05
N SER A 42 5.54 1.37 7.60
CA SER A 42 5.98 0.31 8.51
C SER A 42 5.04 0.15 9.70
N GLY A 43 4.69 -1.10 10.01
CA GLY A 43 3.76 -1.47 11.06
C GLY A 43 2.27 -1.30 10.74
N TYR A 44 1.89 -0.71 9.59
CA TYR A 44 0.49 -0.47 9.27
C TYR A 44 -0.28 -1.75 8.90
N ASN A 45 -1.50 -1.85 9.39
CA ASN A 45 -2.51 -2.83 8.96
C ASN A 45 -3.58 -2.15 8.10
N THR A 46 -4.53 -2.93 7.58
CA THR A 46 -5.60 -2.40 6.74
C THR A 46 -6.50 -1.37 7.45
N ARG A 47 -6.70 -1.51 8.78
CA ARG A 47 -7.47 -0.57 9.59
C ARG A 47 -6.85 0.82 9.60
N TRP A 48 -5.52 0.91 9.67
CA TRP A 48 -4.82 2.20 9.65
C TRP A 48 -4.64 2.73 8.24
N ALA A 49 -4.47 1.85 7.24
CA ALA A 49 -4.43 2.22 5.83
C ALA A 49 -5.69 3.01 5.42
N LEU A 50 -6.88 2.53 5.82
CA LEU A 50 -8.15 3.22 5.55
C LEU A 50 -8.21 4.64 6.15
N LYS A 51 -7.61 4.85 7.32
CA LYS A 51 -7.63 6.16 7.98
C LYS A 51 -6.76 7.20 7.29
N ILE A 52 -5.77 6.76 6.52
CA ILE A 52 -4.82 7.67 5.86
C ILE A 52 -5.07 7.78 4.36
N ILE A 53 -5.90 6.93 3.76
CA ILE A 53 -6.00 6.78 2.31
C ILE A 53 -6.27 8.11 1.59
N GLU A 54 -7.17 8.96 2.10
CA GLU A 54 -7.49 10.27 1.53
C GLU A 54 -6.32 11.26 1.58
N ARG A 55 -5.48 11.15 2.61
CA ARG A 55 -4.28 11.98 2.76
C ARG A 55 -3.15 11.46 1.87
N VAL A 56 -3.04 10.15 1.73
CA VAL A 56 -2.00 9.50 0.91
C VAL A 56 -2.27 9.69 -0.58
N PHE A 57 -3.55 9.68 -0.95
CA PHE A 57 -4.04 9.78 -2.31
C PHE A 57 -5.14 10.85 -2.40
N PRO A 58 -4.78 12.14 -2.45
CA PRO A 58 -5.77 13.19 -2.67
C PRO A 58 -6.46 12.98 -4.02
N SER A 59 -7.78 13.18 -4.08
CA SER A 59 -8.63 12.87 -5.25
C SER A 59 -8.10 13.43 -6.57
N THR A 60 -7.41 14.58 -6.54
CA THR A 60 -6.80 15.23 -7.71
C THR A 60 -5.60 14.49 -8.32
N GLU A 61 -4.90 13.66 -7.53
CA GLU A 61 -3.71 12.91 -7.97
C GLU A 61 -4.04 11.54 -8.56
N ILE A 62 -5.12 10.89 -8.11
CA ILE A 62 -5.51 9.55 -8.54
C ILE A 62 -6.05 9.58 -9.98
N GLU A 63 -7.00 10.49 -10.26
CA GLU A 63 -7.78 10.49 -11.50
C GLU A 63 -6.96 10.83 -12.76
N LYS A 64 -5.81 11.50 -12.61
CA LYS A 64 -5.04 12.02 -13.75
C LYS A 64 -3.76 11.26 -14.06
N GLU A 65 -3.21 10.51 -13.11
CA GLU A 65 -1.80 10.07 -13.19
C GLU A 65 -1.54 8.62 -12.77
N ALA A 66 -2.46 7.95 -12.05
CA ALA A 66 -2.23 6.59 -11.59
C ALA A 66 -2.51 5.56 -12.72
N ALA A 67 -1.48 4.85 -13.17
CA ALA A 67 -1.61 3.71 -14.09
C ALA A 67 -1.88 2.39 -13.35
N ALA A 68 -1.32 2.25 -12.14
CA ALA A 68 -1.58 1.10 -11.28
C ALA A 68 -1.32 1.47 -9.81
N ILE A 69 -1.98 0.76 -8.89
CA ILE A 69 -1.80 0.88 -7.45
C ILE A 69 -1.75 -0.54 -6.87
N THR A 70 -0.70 -0.87 -6.14
CA THR A 70 -0.68 -2.11 -5.35
C THR A 70 -1.33 -1.85 -4.00
N ILE A 71 -2.13 -2.78 -3.49
CA ILE A 71 -2.56 -2.80 -2.08
C ILE A 71 -1.89 -4.00 -1.44
N PHE A 72 -0.77 -3.77 -0.74
CA PHE A 72 0.06 -4.83 -0.17
C PHE A 72 0.10 -4.74 1.36
N PHE A 73 -1.02 -5.12 1.98
CA PHE A 73 -1.21 -5.21 3.42
C PHE A 73 -1.71 -6.60 3.81
N GLY A 74 -1.41 -7.01 5.04
CA GLY A 74 -1.95 -8.24 5.62
C GLY A 74 -1.02 -8.92 6.61
N ALA A 75 0.29 -8.68 6.52
CA ALA A 75 1.26 -9.25 7.46
C ALA A 75 0.98 -8.80 8.90
N ASN A 76 0.71 -7.50 9.09
CA ASN A 76 0.38 -6.92 10.39
C ASN A 76 -1.02 -7.32 10.87
N ASP A 77 -2.00 -7.35 9.96
CA ASP A 77 -3.37 -7.81 10.23
C ASP A 77 -3.40 -9.25 10.80
N ALA A 78 -2.54 -10.13 10.25
CA ALA A 78 -2.40 -11.52 10.65
C ALA A 78 -1.67 -11.74 11.98
N CYS A 79 -1.18 -10.68 12.65
CA CYS A 79 -0.56 -10.80 13.97
C CYS A 79 -1.49 -11.51 14.94
N LEU A 80 -0.97 -12.46 15.72
CA LEU A 80 -1.80 -13.23 16.64
C LEU A 80 -2.28 -12.38 17.83
N PRO A 81 -3.54 -12.50 18.25
CA PRO A 81 -4.12 -11.69 19.33
C PRO A 81 -3.52 -11.98 20.72
N ASP A 82 -2.83 -13.11 20.87
CA ASP A 82 -2.21 -13.59 22.12
C ASP A 82 -0.68 -13.37 22.16
N ARG A 83 -0.10 -12.63 21.20
CA ARG A 83 1.34 -12.35 21.12
C ARG A 83 1.68 -10.87 21.30
N SER A 84 2.97 -10.54 21.32
CA SER A 84 3.47 -9.18 21.54
C SER A 84 2.94 -8.16 20.53
N SER A 85 2.72 -8.58 19.28
CA SER A 85 2.22 -7.71 18.20
C SER A 85 0.69 -7.67 18.08
N LYS A 86 -0.05 -8.13 19.11
CA LYS A 86 -1.52 -8.17 19.10
C LYS A 86 -2.22 -6.85 18.77
N PHE A 87 -1.55 -5.71 19.02
CA PHE A 87 -2.10 -4.38 18.72
C PHE A 87 -2.28 -4.14 17.21
N GLN A 88 -1.60 -4.90 16.37
CA GLN A 88 -1.73 -4.85 14.91
C GLN A 88 -2.82 -5.79 14.38
N HIS A 89 -3.31 -6.72 15.20
CA HIS A 89 -4.28 -7.72 14.77
C HIS A 89 -5.55 -7.10 14.18
N VAL A 90 -5.99 -7.66 13.06
CA VAL A 90 -7.27 -7.38 12.42
C VAL A 90 -7.97 -8.72 12.19
N PRO A 91 -9.18 -8.92 12.73
CA PRO A 91 -9.96 -10.13 12.47
C PRO A 91 -10.20 -10.34 10.97
N LEU A 92 -10.25 -11.61 10.53
CA LEU A 92 -10.33 -11.96 9.10
C LEU A 92 -11.51 -11.28 8.37
N GLU A 93 -12.68 -11.21 9.01
CA GLU A 93 -13.85 -10.56 8.40
C GLU A 93 -13.66 -9.04 8.26
N GLU A 94 -13.02 -8.39 9.24
CA GLU A 94 -12.68 -6.97 9.14
C GLU A 94 -11.61 -6.74 8.07
N TYR A 95 -10.58 -7.61 7.97
CA TYR A 95 -9.56 -7.54 6.92
C TYR A 95 -10.18 -7.58 5.52
N LYS A 96 -11.12 -8.50 5.27
CA LYS A 96 -11.87 -8.59 4.00
C LYS A 96 -12.61 -7.29 3.68
N GLN A 97 -13.35 -6.76 4.66
CA GLN A 97 -14.11 -5.52 4.50
C GLN A 97 -13.17 -4.33 4.25
N ASN A 98 -12.05 -4.26 4.95
CA ASN A 98 -11.08 -3.19 4.77
C ASN A 98 -10.46 -3.23 3.37
N LEU A 99 -10.09 -4.41 2.87
CA LEU A 99 -9.59 -4.54 1.49
C LEU A 99 -10.65 -4.11 0.45
N GLN A 100 -11.90 -4.50 0.64
CA GLN A 100 -13.00 -4.08 -0.24
C GLN A 100 -13.16 -2.56 -0.25
N ALA A 101 -13.10 -1.91 0.92
CA ALA A 101 -13.18 -0.46 1.05
C ALA A 101 -11.98 0.25 0.40
N LEU A 102 -10.75 -0.24 0.61
CA LEU A 102 -9.55 0.29 -0.05
C LEU A 102 -9.65 0.18 -1.58
N ILE A 103 -10.13 -0.96 -2.10
CA ILE A 103 -10.32 -1.15 -3.54
C ILE A 103 -11.41 -0.22 -4.07
N ALA A 104 -12.53 -0.09 -3.35
CA ALA A 104 -13.63 0.78 -3.74
C ALA A 104 -13.21 2.25 -3.81
N TYR A 105 -12.30 2.69 -2.94
CA TYR A 105 -11.76 4.05 -2.97
C TYR A 105 -11.07 4.39 -4.30
N PHE A 106 -10.40 3.43 -4.94
CA PHE A 106 -9.69 3.64 -6.20
C PHE A 106 -10.53 3.30 -7.45
N LYS A 107 -11.64 2.57 -7.28
CA LYS A 107 -12.58 2.26 -8.36
C LYS A 107 -13.60 3.40 -8.45
N VAL A 108 -13.22 4.49 -9.11
CA VAL A 108 -14.14 5.52 -9.60
C VAL A 108 -14.89 4.99 -10.82
#